data_AF-A0A2K8NRC9-F1
#
_entry.id   AF-A0A2K8NRC9-F1
#
_cell.length_a   1.000
_cell.length_b   1.000
_cell.length_c   1.000
_cell.angle_alpha   90.00
_cell.angle_beta   90.00
_cell.angle_gamma   90.00
#
_symmetry.space_group_name_H-M   'P 1'
#
loop_
_entity.id
_entity.type
_entity.pdbx_description
1 polymer ?
#
loop_
_entity_poly.entity_id
_entity_poly.type
_entity_poly.pdbx_seq_one_letter_code
_entity_poly.pdbx_strand_id
1 'polypeptide(L)'
;MGNPSMTIVLLVVLVVVIIFVIVTTITGRKASKKEKAKRYQEVRNQIKDYIATVEKRRNLRIEFEKVYARKGAEYKYRDVFDVIVELIEPKTNKVLEVRAYEIEGLTTKIDKKNYKTDWVVNGALELEETKRRIAIAEKEIKLTKSEKQLIRQEEKVREKELKAKEREELKTAKIDHKKKKTEPTPIVRPSQNVSGKFIPTRKKTD
;
A
#
# COMPACT_ATOMS: atom_id res chain seq x y z
N MET A 1 -7.37 -56.51 15.83
CA MET A 1 -6.91 -56.34 14.43
C MET A 1 -7.84 -55.33 13.77
N GLY A 2 -7.33 -54.16 13.36
CA GLY A 2 -8.16 -53.11 12.77
C GLY A 2 -8.76 -53.56 11.44
N ASN A 3 -10.03 -53.25 11.20
CA ASN A 3 -10.73 -53.61 9.96
C ASN A 3 -9.99 -52.98 8.77
N PRO A 4 -9.53 -53.77 7.77
CA PRO A 4 -8.74 -53.26 6.64
C PRO A 4 -9.51 -52.17 5.86
N SER A 5 -10.84 -52.25 5.84
CA SER A 5 -11.74 -51.25 5.27
C SER A 5 -11.64 -49.88 5.95
N MET A 6 -11.53 -49.81 7.29
CA MET A 6 -11.39 -48.54 8.01
C MET A 6 -10.02 -47.91 7.76
N THR A 7 -8.96 -48.72 7.67
CA THR A 7 -7.61 -48.26 7.34
C THR A 7 -7.55 -47.69 5.92
N ILE A 8 -8.19 -48.34 4.94
CA ILE A 8 -8.27 -47.86 3.55
C ILE A 8 -9.01 -46.51 3.47
N VAL A 9 -10.14 -46.37 4.17
CA VAL A 9 -10.90 -45.11 4.20
C VAL A 9 -10.07 -43.98 4.81
N LEU A 10 -9.38 -44.23 5.93
CA LEU A 10 -8.47 -43.25 6.55
C LEU A 10 -7.35 -42.81 5.59
N LEU A 11 -6.78 -43.76 4.85
CA LEU A 11 -5.72 -43.49 3.87
C LEU A 11 -6.23 -42.62 2.71
N VAL A 12 -7.42 -42.88 2.20
CA VAL A 12 -8.06 -42.08 1.14
C VAL A 12 -8.35 -40.65 1.63
N VAL A 13 -8.89 -40.51 2.85
CA VAL A 13 -9.15 -39.18 3.44
C VAL A 13 -7.85 -38.40 3.63
N LEU A 14 -6.78 -39.05 4.09
CA LEU A 14 -5.46 -38.42 4.23
C LEU A 14 -4.95 -37.87 2.89
N VAL A 15 -5.06 -38.66 1.81
CA VAL A 15 -4.64 -38.25 0.46
C VAL A 15 -5.46 -37.04 -0.02
N VAL A 16 -6.78 -37.04 0.19
CA VAL A 16 -7.64 -35.90 -0.18
C VAL A 16 -7.25 -34.63 0.57
N VAL A 17 -6.96 -34.72 1.87
CA VAL A 17 -6.51 -33.57 2.67
C VAL A 17 -5.17 -33.04 2.16
N ILE A 18 -4.21 -33.92 1.83
CA ILE A 18 -2.91 -33.52 1.28
C ILE A 18 -3.10 -32.79 -0.06
N ILE A 19 -3.91 -33.33 -0.97
CA ILE A 19 -4.20 -32.71 -2.27
C ILE A 19 -4.86 -31.33 -2.07
N PHE A 20 -5.81 -31.22 -1.15
CA PHE A 20 -6.47 -29.95 -0.84
C PHE A 20 -5.49 -28.88 -0.32
N VAL A 21 -4.57 -29.25 0.57
CA VAL A 21 -3.52 -28.33 1.06
C VAL A 21 -2.59 -27.88 -0.07
N ILE A 22 -2.22 -28.79 -0.98
CA ILE A 22 -1.38 -28.45 -2.14
C ILE A 22 -2.12 -27.48 -3.08
N VAL A 23 -3.39 -27.75 -3.40
CA VAL A 23 -4.18 -26.89 -4.31
C VAL A 23 -4.39 -25.50 -3.71
N THR A 24 -4.77 -25.42 -2.42
CA THR A 24 -5.00 -24.14 -1.73
C THR A 24 -3.72 -23.30 -1.60
N THR A 25 -2.57 -23.94 -1.34
CA THR A 25 -1.29 -23.22 -1.28
C THR A 25 -0.84 -22.71 -2.66
N ILE A 26 -1.05 -23.48 -3.74
CA ILE A 26 -0.72 -23.05 -5.11
C ILE A 26 -1.63 -21.90 -5.56
N THR A 27 -2.94 -21.99 -5.34
CA THR A 27 -3.88 -20.92 -5.74
C THR A 27 -3.61 -19.62 -4.98
N GLY A 28 -3.34 -19.69 -3.68
CA GLY A 28 -2.95 -18.52 -2.87
C GLY A 28 -1.66 -17.86 -3.38
N ARG A 29 -0.62 -18.66 -3.70
CA ARG A 29 0.63 -18.15 -4.28
C ARG A 29 0.43 -17.49 -5.64
N LYS A 30 -0.41 -18.06 -6.51
CA LYS A 30 -0.72 -17.48 -7.83
C LYS A 30 -1.46 -16.14 -7.71
N ALA A 31 -2.43 -16.04 -6.81
CA ALA A 31 -3.17 -14.79 -6.56
C ALA A 31 -2.23 -13.69 -6.04
N SER A 32 -1.41 -13.99 -5.04
CA SER A 32 -0.44 -13.03 -4.49
C SER A 32 0.56 -12.53 -5.54
N LYS A 33 1.07 -13.42 -6.41
CA LYS A 33 1.96 -13.02 -7.51
C LYS A 33 1.29 -12.05 -8.47
N LYS A 34 0.03 -12.30 -8.84
CA LYS A 34 -0.74 -11.39 -9.73
C LYS A 34 -0.95 -10.03 -9.08
N GLU A 35 -1.30 -10.00 -7.81
CA GLU A 35 -1.50 -8.74 -7.07
C GLU A 35 -0.21 -7.93 -6.94
N LYS A 36 0.90 -8.59 -6.61
CA LYS A 36 2.23 -7.94 -6.58
C LYS A 36 2.61 -7.35 -7.92
N ALA A 37 2.39 -8.08 -9.01
CA ALA A 37 2.67 -7.59 -10.36
C ALA A 37 1.82 -6.36 -10.73
N LYS A 38 0.55 -6.33 -10.33
CA LYS A 38 -0.32 -5.15 -10.51
C LYS A 38 0.21 -3.94 -9.74
N ARG A 39 0.48 -4.10 -8.44
CA ARG A 39 1.03 -3.03 -7.59
C ARG A 39 2.37 -2.52 -8.14
N TYR A 40 3.24 -3.42 -8.58
CA TYR A 40 4.51 -3.09 -9.23
C TYR A 40 4.30 -2.20 -10.45
N GLN A 41 3.35 -2.56 -11.32
CA GLN A 41 3.06 -1.80 -12.53
C GLN A 41 2.45 -0.43 -12.21
N GLU A 42 1.54 -0.35 -11.23
CA GLU A 42 0.97 0.90 -10.75
C GLU A 42 2.05 1.85 -10.23
N VAL A 43 2.93 1.36 -9.35
CA VAL A 43 4.06 2.12 -8.80
C VAL A 43 5.00 2.58 -9.92
N ARG A 44 5.33 1.70 -10.86
CA ARG A 44 6.19 2.06 -12.01
C ARG A 44 5.58 3.17 -12.86
N ASN A 45 4.26 3.11 -13.10
CA ASN A 45 3.55 4.14 -13.85
C ASN A 45 3.57 5.47 -13.10
N GLN A 46 3.33 5.48 -11.79
CA GLN A 46 3.38 6.71 -11.00
C GLN A 46 4.76 7.37 -11.02
N ILE A 47 5.85 6.59 -10.91
CA ILE A 47 7.21 7.15 -11.03
C ILE A 47 7.44 7.69 -12.44
N LYS A 48 6.98 6.98 -13.46
CA LYS A 48 7.09 7.44 -14.85
C LYS A 48 6.36 8.76 -15.06
N ASP A 49 5.17 8.88 -14.51
CA ASP A 49 4.35 10.08 -14.59
C ASP A 49 4.98 11.22 -13.79
N TYR A 50 5.53 10.95 -12.61
CA TYR A 50 6.30 11.91 -11.81
C TYR A 50 7.50 12.45 -12.57
N ILE A 51 8.33 11.58 -13.17
CA ILE A 51 9.50 12.00 -13.97
C ILE A 51 9.07 12.82 -15.20
N ALA A 52 7.99 12.42 -15.85
CA ALA A 52 7.48 13.12 -17.03
C ALA A 52 6.92 14.52 -16.70
N THR A 53 6.33 14.70 -15.52
CA THR A 53 5.68 15.95 -15.09
C THR A 53 6.64 16.88 -14.35
N VAL A 54 7.36 16.38 -13.36
CA VAL A 54 8.24 17.16 -12.48
C VAL A 54 9.61 17.38 -13.12
N GLU A 55 10.25 16.32 -13.59
CA GLU A 55 11.60 16.38 -14.18
C GLU A 55 11.59 16.71 -15.67
N LYS A 56 10.41 16.71 -16.29
CA LYS A 56 10.17 16.98 -17.72
C LYS A 56 10.93 16.05 -18.67
N ARG A 57 11.35 14.87 -18.20
CA ARG A 57 12.02 13.85 -19.03
C ARG A 57 10.97 12.85 -19.53
N ARG A 58 10.83 12.74 -20.85
CA ARG A 58 9.85 11.84 -21.49
C ARG A 58 10.57 10.69 -22.20
N ASN A 59 9.81 9.64 -22.51
CA ASN A 59 10.29 8.48 -23.27
C ASN A 59 11.42 7.68 -22.59
N LEU A 60 11.29 7.43 -21.29
CA LEU A 60 12.20 6.58 -20.53
C LEU A 60 11.54 5.24 -20.21
N ARG A 61 12.34 4.17 -20.24
CA ARG A 61 11.99 2.87 -19.67
C ARG A 61 12.55 2.84 -18.25
N ILE A 62 11.69 2.52 -17.29
CA ILE A 62 12.05 2.48 -15.87
C ILE A 62 12.16 1.02 -15.46
N GLU A 63 13.24 0.60 -14.83
CA GLU A 63 13.38 -0.73 -14.23
C GLU A 63 13.73 -0.58 -12.74
N PHE A 64 13.20 -1.45 -11.88
CA PHE A 64 13.51 -1.41 -10.45
C PHE A 64 14.78 -2.21 -10.19
N GLU A 65 15.79 -1.55 -9.61
CA GLU A 65 17.00 -2.19 -9.09
C GLU A 65 16.68 -2.84 -7.73
N LYS A 66 16.15 -2.04 -6.79
CA LYS A 66 15.75 -2.48 -5.46
C LYS A 66 14.48 -1.77 -5.00
N VAL A 67 13.63 -2.50 -4.27
CA VAL A 67 12.41 -1.98 -3.64
C VAL A 67 12.45 -2.37 -2.18
N TYR A 68 12.53 -1.37 -1.29
CA TYR A 68 12.59 -1.60 0.15
C TYR A 68 11.37 -1.00 0.84
N ALA A 69 10.62 -1.84 1.56
CA ALA A 69 9.50 -1.39 2.36
C ALA A 69 10.00 -0.87 3.72
N ARG A 70 9.73 0.40 4.03
CA ARG A 70 10.01 0.93 5.37
C ARG A 70 9.10 0.25 6.39
N LYS A 71 9.68 -0.10 7.53
CA LYS A 71 8.97 -0.76 8.64
C LYS A 71 9.13 0.09 9.88
N GLY A 72 8.02 0.46 10.49
CA GLY A 72 7.98 1.35 11.65
C GLY A 72 6.55 1.56 12.11
N ALA A 73 6.37 2.00 13.36
CA ALA A 73 5.05 2.31 13.89
C ALA A 73 4.38 3.47 13.13
N GLU A 74 5.20 4.40 12.64
CA GLU A 74 4.81 5.55 11.83
C GLU A 74 4.18 5.17 10.49
N TYR A 75 4.44 3.96 9.97
CA TYR A 75 3.93 3.49 8.68
C TYR A 75 2.75 2.52 8.82
N LYS A 76 2.12 2.44 10.00
CA LYS A 76 1.04 1.47 10.27
C LYS A 76 -0.14 1.55 9.30
N TYR A 77 -0.45 2.75 8.79
CA TYR A 77 -1.60 3.02 7.94
C TYR A 77 -1.23 3.43 6.51
N ARG A 78 0.07 3.37 6.17
CA ARG A 78 0.60 3.77 4.85
C ARG A 78 1.74 2.86 4.46
N ASP A 79 1.74 2.39 3.22
CA ASP A 79 2.85 1.60 2.72
C ASP A 79 3.90 2.56 2.15
N VAL A 80 5.04 2.72 2.82
CA VAL A 80 6.14 3.57 2.33
C VAL A 80 7.28 2.71 1.80
N PHE A 81 7.70 2.98 0.57
CA PHE A 81 8.77 2.29 -0.12
C PHE A 81 9.88 3.24 -0.55
N ASP A 82 11.11 2.83 -0.28
CA ASP A 82 12.31 3.38 -0.90
C ASP A 82 12.59 2.56 -2.16
N VAL A 83 12.47 3.19 -3.33
CA VAL A 83 12.55 2.53 -4.63
C VAL A 83 13.73 3.07 -5.41
N ILE A 84 14.67 2.20 -5.75
CA ILE A 84 15.80 2.51 -6.62
C ILE A 84 15.45 2.06 -8.03
N VAL A 85 15.50 3.00 -8.97
CA VAL A 85 15.21 2.77 -10.38
C VAL A 85 16.42 3.04 -11.25
N GLU A 86 16.52 2.26 -12.31
CA GLU A 86 17.37 2.54 -13.47
C GLU A 86 16.52 3.20 -14.56
N LEU A 87 17.00 4.35 -15.04
CA LEU A 87 16.42 5.06 -16.17
C LEU A 87 17.14 4.59 -17.44
N ILE A 88 16.42 3.85 -18.27
CA ILE A 88 16.94 3.21 -19.47
C ILE A 88 16.38 3.91 -20.70
N GLU A 89 17.25 4.22 -21.65
CA GLU A 89 16.81 4.72 -22.95
C GLU A 89 16.21 3.55 -23.79
N PRO A 90 14.96 3.64 -24.24
CA PRO A 90 14.25 2.51 -24.82
C PRO A 90 14.82 2.04 -26.17
N LYS A 91 15.53 2.91 -26.91
CA LYS A 91 16.11 2.57 -28.21
C LYS A 91 17.46 1.87 -28.09
N THR A 92 18.30 2.34 -27.17
CA THR A 92 19.68 1.88 -27.02
C THR A 92 19.85 0.86 -25.90
N ASN A 93 18.82 0.69 -25.05
CA ASN A 93 18.86 -0.07 -23.79
C ASN A 93 20.03 0.35 -22.88
N LYS A 94 20.56 1.56 -23.04
CA LYS A 94 21.61 2.08 -22.17
C LYS A 94 20.99 2.63 -20.89
N VAL A 95 21.57 2.26 -19.75
CA VAL A 95 21.27 2.87 -18.46
C VAL A 95 21.84 4.27 -18.47
N LEU A 96 20.97 5.28 -18.40
CA LEU A 96 21.36 6.68 -18.36
C LEU A 96 21.74 7.10 -16.95
N GLU A 97 20.91 6.72 -15.98
CA GLU A 97 21.02 7.20 -14.61
C GLU A 97 20.30 6.25 -13.66
N VAL A 98 20.81 6.15 -12.43
CA VAL A 98 20.15 5.44 -11.33
C VAL A 98 19.66 6.46 -10.32
N ARG A 99 18.39 6.39 -9.94
CA ARG A 99 17.76 7.32 -8.99
C ARG A 99 17.00 6.58 -7.91
N ALA A 100 16.88 7.19 -6.74
CA ALA A 100 16.04 6.70 -5.66
C ALA A 100 14.80 7.61 -5.50
N TYR A 101 13.65 7.01 -5.26
CA TYR A 101 12.39 7.71 -5.00
C TYR A 101 11.73 7.17 -3.74
N GLU A 102 11.07 8.07 -3.00
CA GLU A 102 10.16 7.69 -1.93
C GLU A 102 8.73 7.60 -2.49
N ILE A 103 8.09 6.47 -2.22
CA ILE A 103 6.74 6.19 -2.71
C ILE A 103 5.85 5.80 -1.55
N GLU A 104 4.69 6.42 -1.48
CA GLU A 104 3.70 6.17 -0.45
C GLU A 104 2.42 5.59 -1.07
N GLY A 105 1.91 4.53 -0.47
CA GLY A 105 0.65 3.89 -0.79
C GLY A 105 -0.35 4.10 0.34
N LEU A 106 -1.40 4.88 0.08
CA LEU A 106 -2.50 5.11 1.01
C LEU A 106 -3.67 4.20 0.63
N THR A 107 -3.94 3.19 1.45
CA THR A 107 -5.03 2.24 1.19
C THR A 107 -6.32 2.74 1.84
N THR A 108 -7.29 3.09 1.01
CA THR A 108 -8.63 3.51 1.43
C THR A 108 -9.66 2.41 1.15
N LYS A 109 -10.61 2.25 2.07
CA LYS A 109 -11.71 1.30 1.91
C LYS A 109 -12.83 1.97 1.10
N ILE A 110 -13.13 1.42 -0.07
CA ILE A 110 -14.26 1.89 -0.89
C ILE A 110 -15.53 1.17 -0.46
N ASP A 111 -15.48 -0.16 -0.39
CA ASP A 111 -16.63 -1.01 -0.03
C ASP A 111 -16.25 -2.06 1.02
N LYS A 112 -17.21 -2.89 1.44
CA LYS A 112 -16.96 -4.02 2.35
C LYS A 112 -15.90 -5.00 1.83
N LYS A 113 -15.78 -5.15 0.51
CA LYS A 113 -14.87 -6.11 -0.15
C LYS A 113 -13.77 -5.45 -1.00
N ASN A 114 -13.90 -4.15 -1.29
CA ASN A 114 -13.00 -3.45 -2.22
C ASN A 114 -12.18 -2.41 -1.48
N TYR A 115 -10.87 -2.45 -1.70
CA TYR A 115 -9.90 -1.49 -1.21
C TYR A 115 -9.21 -0.87 -2.42
N LYS A 116 -8.89 0.42 -2.35
CA LYS A 116 -8.10 1.12 -3.35
C LYS A 116 -6.85 1.67 -2.69
N THR A 117 -5.71 1.43 -3.31
CA THR A 117 -4.44 2.01 -2.88
C THR A 117 -4.10 3.13 -3.84
N ASP A 118 -4.02 4.35 -3.32
CA ASP A 118 -3.55 5.50 -4.07
C ASP A 118 -2.04 5.64 -3.83
N TRP A 119 -1.28 5.58 -4.92
CA TRP A 119 0.17 5.64 -4.92
C TRP A 119 0.64 7.04 -5.26
N VAL A 120 1.52 7.61 -4.44
CA VAL A 120 2.07 8.95 -4.60
C VAL A 120 3.58 8.88 -4.49
N VAL A 121 4.27 9.57 -5.40
CA VAL A 121 5.73 9.76 -5.32
C VAL A 121 5.98 11.04 -4.53
N ASN A 122 6.55 10.92 -3.34
CA ASN A 122 6.80 12.07 -2.47
C ASN A 122 7.97 12.91 -2.98
N GLY A 123 9.02 12.26 -3.49
CA GLY A 123 10.17 12.95 -4.05
C GLY A 123 11.34 12.04 -4.38
N ALA A 124 12.40 12.65 -4.90
CA ALA A 124 13.68 11.99 -5.10
C ALA A 124 14.44 11.91 -3.76
N LEU A 125 15.09 10.78 -3.53
CA LEU A 125 15.98 10.54 -2.40
C LEU A 125 17.43 10.53 -2.87
N GLU A 126 18.35 10.81 -1.96
CA GLU A 126 19.77 10.66 -2.23
C GLU A 126 20.13 9.17 -2.39
N LEU A 127 20.80 8.84 -3.51
CA LEU A 127 21.05 7.46 -3.92
C LEU A 127 21.91 6.71 -2.90
N GLU A 128 23.03 7.30 -2.48
CA GLU A 128 24.02 6.65 -1.63
C GLU A 128 23.47 6.39 -0.23
N GLU A 129 22.82 7.39 0.36
CA GLU A 129 22.17 7.24 1.67
C GLU A 129 21.09 6.17 1.64
N THR A 130 20.29 6.13 0.57
CA THR A 130 19.22 5.14 0.39
C THR A 130 19.80 3.73 0.23
N LYS A 131 20.84 3.55 -0.61
CA LYS A 131 21.54 2.26 -0.76
C LYS A 131 22.11 1.77 0.58
N ARG A 132 22.74 2.67 1.36
CA ARG A 132 23.29 2.34 2.68
C ARG A 132 22.20 1.94 3.66
N ARG A 133 21.08 2.69 3.71
CA ARG A 133 19.93 2.39 4.57
C ARG A 133 19.33 1.02 4.25
N ILE A 134 19.14 0.73 2.96
CA ILE A 134 18.63 -0.57 2.49
C ILE A 134 19.59 -1.69 2.88
N ALA A 135 20.90 -1.54 2.65
CA ALA A 135 21.90 -2.54 2.99
C ALA A 135 21.99 -2.82 4.51
N ILE A 136 21.83 -1.79 5.34
CA ILE A 136 21.73 -1.94 6.81
C ILE A 136 20.47 -2.75 7.17
N ALA A 137 19.33 -2.44 6.55
CA ALA A 137 18.07 -3.08 6.85
C ALA A 137 17.99 -4.53 6.36
N GLU A 138 18.58 -4.83 5.21
CA GLU A 138 18.75 -6.19 4.66
C GLU A 138 19.81 -6.99 5.44
N LYS A 139 20.52 -6.34 6.37
CA LYS A 139 21.60 -6.89 7.21
C LYS A 139 22.84 -7.32 6.41
N GLU A 140 23.01 -6.80 5.20
CA GLU A 140 24.22 -6.97 4.39
C GLU A 140 25.40 -6.27 5.09
N ILE A 141 25.17 -5.09 5.68
CA ILE A 141 26.14 -4.37 6.49
C ILE A 141 25.88 -4.62 7.97
N LYS A 142 26.83 -5.26 8.65
CA LYS A 142 26.76 -5.47 10.10
C LYS A 142 27.13 -4.18 10.83
N LEU A 143 26.13 -3.47 11.33
CA LEU A 143 26.34 -2.36 12.26
C LEU A 143 27.10 -2.84 13.52
N THR A 144 28.01 -2.01 14.00
CA THR A 144 28.71 -2.21 15.27
C THR A 144 27.74 -2.14 16.46
N LYS A 145 28.15 -2.63 17.63
CA LYS A 145 27.27 -2.65 18.83
C LYS A 145 26.87 -1.24 19.28
N SER A 146 27.78 -0.27 19.16
CA SER A 146 27.54 1.15 19.50
C SER A 146 26.53 1.80 18.56
N GLU A 147 26.68 1.62 17.24
CA GLU A 147 25.73 2.16 16.24
C GLU A 147 24.33 1.58 16.42
N LYS A 148 24.23 0.28 16.72
CA LYS A 148 22.93 -0.36 17.02
C LYS A 148 22.27 0.21 18.28
N GLN A 149 23.05 0.57 19.29
CA GLN A 149 22.51 1.17 20.51
C GLN A 149 22.02 2.59 20.26
N LEU A 150 22.75 3.40 19.50
CA LEU A 150 22.35 4.75 19.11
C LEU A 150 21.03 4.73 18.32
N ILE A 151 20.92 3.88 17.29
CA ILE A 151 19.70 3.75 16.49
C ILE A 151 18.50 3.36 17.37
N ARG A 152 18.68 2.40 18.28
CA ARG A 152 17.60 1.99 19.21
C ARG A 152 17.19 3.09 20.18
N GLN A 153 18.13 3.93 20.61
CA GLN A 153 17.82 5.06 21.48
C GLN A 153 17.05 6.13 20.72
N GLU A 154 17.48 6.48 19.50
CA GLU A 154 16.77 7.41 18.62
C GLU A 154 15.36 6.91 18.27
N GLU A 155 15.20 5.63 17.92
CA GLU A 155 13.90 5.02 17.65
C GLU A 155 12.96 5.15 18.86
N LYS A 156 13.45 4.88 20.07
CA LYS A 156 12.67 5.04 21.31
C LYS A 156 12.26 6.48 21.57
N VAL A 157 13.12 7.45 21.26
CA VAL A 157 12.81 8.88 21.41
C VAL A 157 11.73 9.28 20.41
N ARG A 158 11.90 8.93 19.12
CA ARG A 158 10.91 9.20 18.06
C ARG A 158 9.56 8.55 18.36
N GLU A 159 9.56 7.31 18.85
CA GLU A 159 8.32 6.62 19.22
C GLU A 159 7.57 7.34 20.35
N LYS A 160 8.28 7.88 21.35
CA LYS A 160 7.68 8.67 22.42
C LYS A 160 7.12 10.00 21.90
N GLU A 161 7.83 10.68 21.01
CA GLU A 161 7.38 11.92 20.39
C GLU A 161 6.12 11.71 19.54
N LEU A 162 6.09 10.67 18.73
CA LEU A 162 4.91 10.33 17.93
C LEU A 162 3.71 9.98 18.81
N LYS A 163 3.91 9.19 19.87
CA LYS A 163 2.85 8.89 20.84
C LYS A 163 2.33 10.13 21.55
N ALA A 164 3.19 11.12 21.81
CA ALA A 164 2.78 12.39 22.39
C ALA A 164 1.91 13.18 21.39
N LYS A 165 2.36 13.31 20.14
CA LYS A 165 1.62 13.98 19.05
C LYS A 165 0.26 13.32 18.80
N GLU A 166 0.19 11.99 18.68
CA GLU A 166 -1.07 11.27 18.50
C GLU A 166 -2.05 11.53 19.65
N ARG A 167 -1.57 11.60 20.90
CA ARG A 167 -2.42 11.91 22.06
C ARG A 167 -2.95 13.33 22.01
N GLU A 168 -2.17 14.28 21.51
CA GLU A 168 -2.59 15.67 21.33
C GLU A 168 -3.63 15.82 20.22
N GLU A 169 -3.40 15.18 19.06
CA GLU A 169 -4.37 15.12 17.96
C GLU A 169 -5.69 14.46 18.36
N LEU A 170 -5.65 13.38 19.15
CA LEU A 170 -6.86 12.76 19.67
C LEU A 170 -7.62 13.67 20.65
N LYS A 171 -6.91 14.49 21.44
CA LYS A 171 -7.55 15.45 22.35
C LYS A 171 -8.23 16.58 21.58
N THR A 172 -7.56 17.14 20.58
CA THR A 172 -8.11 18.21 19.72
C THR A 172 -9.31 17.70 18.92
N ALA A 173 -9.20 16.54 18.28
CA ALA A 173 -10.32 15.92 17.55
C ALA A 173 -11.54 15.64 18.44
N LYS A 174 -11.34 15.23 19.70
CA LYS A 174 -12.43 15.06 20.68
C LYS A 174 -13.10 16.37 21.06
N ILE A 175 -12.32 17.46 21.20
CA ILE A 175 -12.86 18.79 21.49
C ILE A 175 -13.66 19.30 20.28
N ASP A 176 -13.12 19.17 19.07
CA ASP A 176 -13.79 19.61 17.84
C ASP A 176 -15.07 18.82 17.56
N HIS A 177 -15.08 17.52 17.84
CA HIS A 177 -16.28 16.70 17.75
C HIS A 177 -17.33 17.08 18.81
N LYS A 178 -16.91 17.49 20.00
CA LYS A 178 -17.84 18.05 21.00
C LYS A 178 -18.41 19.39 20.54
N LYS A 179 -17.58 20.30 20.01
CA LYS A 179 -18.02 21.60 19.48
C LYS A 179 -19.03 21.44 18.33
N LYS A 180 -18.75 20.57 17.36
CA LYS A 180 -19.67 20.25 16.25
C LYS A 180 -21.01 19.64 16.67
N LYS A 181 -21.09 19.00 17.84
CA LYS A 181 -22.38 18.51 18.40
C LYS A 181 -23.22 19.62 19.02
N THR A 182 -22.58 20.69 19.51
CA THR A 182 -23.25 21.85 20.13
C THR A 182 -23.67 22.92 19.12
N GLU A 183 -23.13 22.90 17.90
CA GLU A 183 -23.59 23.77 16.82
C GLU A 183 -24.80 23.14 16.13
N PRO A 184 -26.00 23.74 16.18
CA PRO A 184 -27.16 23.23 15.46
C PRO A 184 -26.90 23.38 13.96
N THR A 185 -26.74 22.26 13.26
CA THR A 185 -26.81 22.24 11.79
C THR A 185 -28.19 22.76 11.38
N PRO A 186 -28.29 23.83 10.57
CA PRO A 186 -29.58 24.28 10.08
C PRO A 186 -30.15 23.16 9.21
N ILE A 187 -31.25 22.56 9.67
CA ILE A 187 -32.04 21.60 8.90
C ILE A 187 -32.63 22.37 7.72
N VAL A 188 -31.96 22.33 6.58
CA VAL A 188 -32.55 22.76 5.31
C VAL A 188 -33.62 21.73 4.98
N ARG A 189 -34.86 22.03 5.36
CA ARG A 189 -36.02 21.28 4.91
C ARG A 189 -36.06 21.39 3.38
N PRO A 190 -36.05 20.27 2.63
CA PRO A 190 -36.27 20.35 1.20
C PRO A 190 -37.66 20.94 0.99
N SER A 191 -37.74 22.13 0.37
CA SER A 191 -39.00 22.77 0.03
C SER A 191 -39.77 21.84 -0.93
N GLN A 192 -40.82 21.19 -0.42
CA GLN A 192 -41.81 20.49 -1.22
C GLN A 192 -42.65 21.51 -2.00
N ASN A 193 -42.07 22.10 -3.03
CA ASN A 193 -42.81 22.83 -4.07
C ASN A 193 -42.60 22.11 -5.39
N VAL A 194 -43.22 20.93 -5.52
CA VAL A 194 -43.47 20.31 -6.83
C VAL A 194 -44.97 20.11 -6.95
N SER A 195 -45.70 21.21 -7.13
CA SER A 195 -47.07 21.21 -7.63
C SER A 195 -47.04 20.96 -9.15
N GLY A 196 -46.66 19.74 -9.54
CA GLY A 196 -46.81 19.26 -10.91
C GLY A 196 -47.60 17.96 -10.85
N LYS A 197 -48.84 17.96 -11.37
CA LYS A 197 -49.62 16.73 -11.50
C LYS A 197 -48.81 15.74 -12.35
N PHE A 198 -48.51 14.58 -11.78
CA PHE A 198 -47.87 13.48 -12.48
C PHE A 198 -48.77 13.01 -13.62
N ILE A 199 -48.32 13.14 -14.87
CA ILE A 199 -49.00 12.62 -16.06
C ILE A 199 -48.19 11.41 -16.56
N PRO A 200 -48.69 10.17 -16.42
CA PRO A 200 -47.99 9.01 -16.93
C PRO A 200 -48.05 8.97 -18.47
N THR A 201 -46.90 9.13 -19.13
CA THR A 201 -46.78 8.94 -20.57
C THR A 201 -46.60 7.45 -20.89
N ARG A 202 -47.54 6.90 -21.66
CA ARG A 202 -47.47 5.52 -22.17
C ARG A 202 -46.49 5.51 -23.36
N LYS A 203 -45.39 4.77 -23.23
CA LYS A 203 -44.41 4.57 -24.31
C LYS A 203 -45.15 3.93 -25.51
N LYS A 204 -45.18 4.59 -26.67
CA LYS A 204 -45.53 3.93 -27.94
C LYS A 204 -44.31 3.13 -28.38
N THR A 205 -44.51 1.82 -28.55
CA THR A 205 -43.63 0.93 -29.32
C THR A 205 -43.78 1.27 -30.79
N ASP A 206 -42.69 1.71 -31.41
CA ASP A 206 -42.41 1.53 -32.83
C ASP A 206 -41.22 0.55 -32.94
#